data_AF-A0AAV1KSU7-F1
#
_entry.id   AF-A0AAV1KSU7-F1
#
_cell.length_a   1.000
_cell.length_b   1.000
_cell.length_c   1.000
_cell.angle_alpha   90.00
_cell.angle_beta   90.00
_cell.angle_gamma   90.00
#
_symmetry.space_group_name_H-M   'P 1'
#
loop_
_entity.id
_entity.type
_entity.pdbx_description
1 polymer ?
#
loop_
_entity_poly.entity_id
_entity_poly.type
_entity_poly.pdbx_seq_one_letter_code
_entity_poly.pdbx_strand_id
1 'polypeptide(L)'
;MGDEYAAVKRGKLILKGDKPKAKKRKHKKKDKSNELNVDEDCVKHGGWWRAGKIEDVTGSISIEFGKNTYVSALDNGLFTIGAPHDEGDGPSPEEIFTAFPAGENKFALKSGYGKYLGVSKDGVVIGRSDAVGPMEQWEPVFQDGQTAILSSLNKFMSVNPEDDSVVASSLTAGEREFCIIRSNKSRETGKVVLPDEEQGDLAEVEVNYVKKFQKFQDKKLRLNDGGVSELKKAKIEGNLHETLLDRRSKMKADRYCK
;
A
#
# COMPACT_ATOMS: atom_id res chain seq x y z
N MET A 1 -4.56 -26.11 18.87
CA MET A 1 -5.51 -27.02 18.18
C MET A 1 -5.41 -26.72 16.70
N GLY A 2 -4.82 -27.64 15.92
CA GLY A 2 -4.68 -27.47 14.48
C GLY A 2 -6.04 -27.51 13.81
N ASP A 3 -6.24 -26.65 12.81
CA ASP A 3 -7.50 -26.47 12.10
C ASP A 3 -7.83 -27.72 11.25
N GLU A 4 -8.53 -28.68 11.87
CA GLU A 4 -8.95 -29.96 11.29
C GLU A 4 -9.79 -29.78 9.99
N TYR A 5 -10.29 -28.57 9.75
CA TYR A 5 -11.13 -28.19 8.62
C TYR A 5 -10.34 -27.93 7.32
N ALA A 6 -9.03 -27.68 7.40
CA ALA A 6 -8.18 -27.42 6.23
C ALA A 6 -7.93 -28.67 5.35
N ALA A 7 -8.12 -29.88 5.89
CA ALA A 7 -7.80 -31.14 5.22
C ALA A 7 -8.87 -31.66 4.23
N VAL A 8 -10.02 -30.98 4.10
CA VAL A 8 -11.17 -31.48 3.32
C VAL A 8 -11.06 -31.07 1.84
N LYS A 9 -10.66 -32.02 0.97
CA LYS A 9 -10.58 -31.85 -0.49
C LYS A 9 -11.83 -32.40 -1.20
N ARG A 10 -12.34 -31.66 -2.19
CA ARG A 10 -13.37 -32.14 -3.15
C ARG A 10 -12.77 -33.12 -4.16
N GLY A 11 -12.58 -34.37 -3.75
CA GLY A 11 -12.20 -35.45 -4.67
C GLY A 11 -13.44 -36.19 -5.19
N LYS A 12 -13.62 -36.28 -6.51
CA LYS A 12 -14.54 -37.24 -7.12
C LYS A 12 -13.94 -38.64 -6.99
N LEU A 13 -14.72 -39.62 -6.53
CA LEU A 13 -14.27 -41.01 -6.42
C LEU A 13 -13.90 -41.54 -7.81
N ILE A 14 -12.65 -41.96 -8.01
CA ILE A 14 -12.22 -42.66 -9.21
C ILE A 14 -12.11 -44.13 -8.84
N LEU A 15 -12.97 -44.97 -9.44
CA LEU A 15 -12.92 -46.42 -9.26
C LEU A 15 -11.72 -46.98 -10.02
N LYS A 16 -11.01 -47.95 -9.41
CA LYS A 16 -9.90 -48.66 -10.05
C LYS A 16 -10.41 -49.34 -11.33
N GLY A 17 -10.07 -48.78 -12.48
CA GLY A 17 -10.44 -49.31 -13.81
C GLY A 17 -10.76 -48.23 -14.84
N ASP A 18 -11.22 -47.05 -14.41
CA ASP A 18 -11.55 -45.97 -15.35
C ASP A 18 -10.33 -45.12 -15.68
N LYS A 19 -9.85 -45.21 -16.93
CA LYS A 19 -8.83 -44.30 -17.46
C LYS A 19 -9.44 -42.89 -17.57
N PRO A 20 -8.82 -41.84 -16.99
CA PRO A 20 -9.35 -40.48 -17.10
C PRO A 20 -9.30 -40.02 -18.56
N LYS A 21 -10.46 -39.68 -19.14
CA LYS A 21 -10.51 -39.02 -20.45
C LYS A 21 -9.81 -37.65 -20.34
N ALA A 22 -8.76 -37.46 -21.13
CA ALA A 22 -8.02 -36.21 -21.22
C ALA A 22 -8.95 -35.06 -21.65
N LYS A 23 -9.34 -34.20 -20.70
CA LYS A 23 -10.04 -32.96 -21.01
C LYS A 23 -9.05 -31.98 -21.63
N LYS A 24 -9.27 -31.60 -22.89
CA LYS A 24 -8.60 -30.48 -23.56
C LYS A 24 -8.64 -29.26 -22.62
N ARG A 25 -7.46 -28.68 -22.34
CA ARG A 25 -7.30 -27.42 -21.60
C ARG A 25 -8.09 -26.32 -22.31
N LYS A 26 -9.29 -25.99 -21.81
CA LYS A 26 -9.91 -24.70 -22.11
C LYS A 26 -9.09 -23.65 -21.36
N HIS A 27 -8.44 -22.74 -22.10
CA HIS A 27 -7.84 -21.55 -21.53
C HIS A 27 -8.91 -20.84 -20.68
N LYS A 28 -8.73 -20.83 -19.35
CA LYS A 28 -9.53 -20.02 -18.45
C LYS A 28 -9.13 -18.58 -18.74
N LYS A 29 -10.03 -17.83 -19.40
CA LYS A 29 -9.91 -16.38 -19.54
C LYS A 29 -9.68 -15.82 -18.13
N LYS A 30 -8.52 -15.23 -17.91
CA LYS A 30 -8.20 -14.49 -16.70
C LYS A 30 -8.88 -13.13 -16.88
N ASP A 31 -10.18 -13.10 -16.63
CA ASP A 31 -10.92 -11.83 -16.61
C ASP A 31 -10.48 -11.08 -15.34
N LYS A 32 -9.85 -9.92 -15.59
CA LYS A 32 -9.80 -8.71 -14.78
C LYS A 32 -11.16 -8.51 -14.07
N SER A 33 -11.27 -7.96 -12.86
CA SER A 33 -10.42 -7.06 -12.10
C SER A 33 -10.92 -7.12 -10.66
N ASN A 34 -10.04 -7.34 -9.69
CA ASN A 34 -10.28 -6.78 -8.37
C ASN A 34 -9.89 -5.31 -8.53
N GLU A 35 -10.88 -4.42 -8.61
CA GLU A 35 -10.66 -2.99 -8.37
C GLU A 35 -10.36 -2.82 -6.88
N LEU A 36 -9.13 -3.19 -6.52
CA LEU A 36 -8.45 -2.50 -5.45
C LEU A 36 -8.38 -1.04 -5.93
N ASN A 37 -8.72 -0.07 -5.09
CA ASN A 37 -8.32 1.32 -5.29
C ASN A 37 -6.78 1.33 -5.24
N VAL A 38 -6.16 0.93 -6.35
CA VAL A 38 -4.73 1.01 -6.54
C VAL A 38 -4.48 2.49 -6.72
N ASP A 39 -3.80 3.09 -5.75
CA ASP A 39 -3.37 4.47 -5.84
C ASP A 39 -2.48 4.61 -7.08
N GLU A 40 -3.03 5.23 -8.13
CA GLU A 40 -2.36 5.39 -9.42
C GLU A 40 -1.07 6.20 -9.28
N ASP A 41 -1.04 7.16 -8.35
CA ASP A 41 0.16 7.94 -8.04
C ASP A 41 1.22 7.06 -7.39
N CYS A 42 0.84 6.25 -6.39
CA CYS A 42 1.76 5.30 -5.77
C CYS A 42 2.41 4.35 -6.80
N VAL A 43 1.64 3.86 -7.78
CA VAL A 43 2.18 3.00 -8.85
C VAL A 43 3.12 3.76 -9.79
N LYS A 44 2.78 5.00 -10.15
CA LYS A 44 3.63 5.85 -11.01
C LYS A 44 4.97 6.21 -10.40
N HIS A 45 5.10 6.13 -9.08
CA HIS A 45 6.32 6.45 -8.36
C HIS A 45 6.95 5.19 -7.73
N GLY A 46 6.81 4.03 -8.35
CA GLY A 46 7.49 2.81 -7.92
C GLY A 46 7.07 2.28 -6.53
N GLY A 47 5.84 2.55 -6.11
CA GLY A 47 5.30 2.15 -4.80
C GLY A 47 5.46 3.21 -3.70
N TRP A 48 5.94 4.41 -4.05
CA TRP A 48 6.13 5.52 -3.10
C TRP A 48 4.91 6.43 -3.07
N TRP A 49 4.25 6.47 -1.91
CA TRP A 49 3.00 7.21 -1.72
C TRP A 49 3.23 8.57 -1.07
N ARG A 50 2.33 9.53 -1.32
CA ARG A 50 2.39 10.88 -0.77
C ARG A 50 2.04 10.95 0.72
N ALA A 51 2.95 11.51 1.52
CA ALA A 51 2.71 11.82 2.92
C ALA A 51 1.74 12.99 3.09
N GLY A 52 0.72 12.80 3.93
CA GLY A 52 -0.29 13.82 4.23
C GLY A 52 -0.26 14.35 5.67
N LYS A 53 0.54 13.72 6.54
CA LYS A 53 0.66 14.05 7.96
C LYS A 53 2.11 13.87 8.40
N ILE A 54 2.53 14.54 9.47
CA ILE A 54 3.88 14.37 10.04
C ILE A 54 4.18 12.92 10.45
N GLU A 55 3.18 12.16 10.90
CA GLU A 55 3.33 10.74 11.29
C GLU A 55 3.75 9.82 10.13
N ASP A 56 3.43 10.23 8.90
CA ASP A 56 3.80 9.53 7.67
C ASP A 56 5.27 9.80 7.29
N VAL A 57 5.85 10.90 7.78
CA VAL A 57 7.23 11.35 7.53
C VAL A 57 8.19 10.64 8.49
N THR A 58 8.20 9.31 8.43
CA THR A 58 9.06 8.46 9.28
C THR A 58 9.59 7.28 8.50
N GLY A 59 10.87 6.92 8.72
CA GLY A 59 11.53 5.83 7.98
C GLY A 59 12.05 6.30 6.62
N SER A 60 12.01 5.43 5.61
CA SER A 60 12.50 5.76 4.27
C SER A 60 11.54 6.71 3.55
N ILE A 61 12.04 7.90 3.24
CA ILE A 61 11.30 8.94 2.52
C ILE A 61 12.13 9.51 1.36
N SER A 62 11.46 10.15 0.42
CA SER A 62 12.07 10.95 -0.63
C SER A 62 11.33 12.28 -0.76
N ILE A 63 12.01 13.30 -1.25
CA ILE A 63 11.45 14.64 -1.45
C ILE A 63 11.43 14.90 -2.95
N GLU A 64 10.24 15.10 -3.49
CA GLU A 64 10.03 15.42 -4.89
C GLU A 64 9.75 16.92 -5.04
N PHE A 65 10.39 17.55 -6.03
CA PHE A 65 10.06 18.89 -6.51
C PHE A 65 9.69 18.77 -7.99
N GLY A 66 8.62 19.42 -8.45
CA GLY A 66 8.25 19.37 -9.86
C GLY A 66 7.54 18.07 -10.27
N LYS A 67 8.09 17.34 -11.25
CA LYS A 67 7.47 16.12 -11.82
C LYS A 67 8.48 14.99 -11.86
N ASN A 68 8.31 13.98 -11.01
CA ASN A 68 9.14 12.78 -10.93
C ASN A 68 10.64 13.09 -10.76
N THR A 69 10.95 14.21 -10.12
CA THR A 69 12.32 14.68 -9.86
C THR A 69 12.52 14.77 -8.35
N TYR A 70 13.54 14.05 -7.86
CA TYR A 70 13.76 13.87 -6.42
C TYR A 70 15.07 14.51 -5.97
N VAL A 71 15.12 14.96 -4.72
CA VAL A 71 16.35 15.49 -4.14
C VAL A 71 17.38 14.37 -4.04
N SER A 72 18.55 14.53 -4.66
CA SER A 72 19.68 13.60 -4.62
C SER A 72 20.80 14.13 -3.72
N ALA A 73 21.39 13.23 -2.94
CA ALA A 73 22.55 13.51 -2.11
C ALA A 73 23.85 13.33 -2.90
N LEU A 74 24.77 14.30 -2.81
CA LEU A 74 26.10 14.21 -3.38
C LEU A 74 27.14 13.79 -2.32
N ASP A 75 28.23 13.17 -2.77
CA ASP A 75 29.34 12.70 -1.94
C ASP A 75 30.08 13.84 -1.20
N ASN A 76 30.06 15.05 -1.77
CA ASN A 76 30.62 16.27 -1.19
C ASN A 76 29.76 16.90 -0.06
N GLY A 77 28.63 16.27 0.27
CA GLY A 77 27.70 16.74 1.29
C GLY A 77 26.82 17.91 0.85
N LEU A 78 26.66 18.12 -0.46
CA LEU A 78 25.65 19.00 -1.04
C LEU A 78 24.46 18.16 -1.52
N PHE A 79 23.36 18.84 -1.85
CA PHE A 79 22.16 18.23 -2.41
C PHE A 79 21.78 18.94 -3.70
N THR A 80 21.31 18.14 -4.65
CA THR A 80 20.84 18.62 -5.96
C THR A 80 19.50 17.97 -6.30
N ILE A 81 18.87 18.38 -7.39
CA ILE A 81 17.71 17.67 -7.94
C ILE A 81 18.20 16.62 -8.95
N GLY A 82 17.73 15.38 -8.79
CA GLY A 82 18.00 14.29 -9.72
C GLY A 82 17.30 14.52 -11.07
N ALA A 83 17.75 13.77 -12.09
CA ALA A 83 17.08 13.77 -13.38
C ALA A 83 15.62 13.26 -13.25
N PRO A 84 14.70 13.69 -14.12
CA PRO A 84 13.33 13.16 -14.11
C PRO A 84 13.32 11.65 -14.32
N HIS A 85 12.58 10.95 -13.46
CA HIS A 85 12.36 9.50 -13.54
C HIS A 85 11.19 9.16 -14.45
N ASP A 86 11.26 7.99 -15.07
CA ASP A 86 10.17 7.46 -15.89
C ASP A 86 8.95 7.07 -15.02
N GLU A 87 7.76 6.99 -15.64
CA GLU A 87 6.56 6.54 -14.93
C GLU A 87 6.71 5.08 -14.50
N GLY A 88 6.54 4.84 -13.20
CA GLY A 88 6.68 3.54 -12.56
C GLY A 88 8.01 3.36 -11.82
N ASP A 89 8.98 4.25 -12.06
CA ASP A 89 10.26 4.22 -11.35
C ASP A 89 10.17 4.97 -10.02
N GLY A 90 10.79 4.38 -9.00
CA GLY A 90 10.94 4.99 -7.69
C GLY A 90 12.26 5.75 -7.56
N PRO A 91 12.43 6.55 -6.50
CA PRO A 91 13.67 7.26 -6.22
C PRO A 91 14.88 6.31 -6.17
N SER A 92 16.00 6.79 -6.71
CA SER A 92 17.31 6.15 -6.68
C SER A 92 17.84 6.07 -5.24
N PRO A 93 18.80 5.18 -4.93
CA PRO A 93 19.35 5.04 -3.58
C PRO A 93 19.90 6.34 -2.96
N GLU A 94 20.45 7.23 -3.79
CA GLU A 94 20.96 8.56 -3.42
C GLU A 94 19.85 9.60 -3.17
N GLU A 95 18.63 9.34 -3.64
CA GLU A 95 17.44 10.18 -3.47
C GLU A 95 16.55 9.71 -2.32
N ILE A 96 16.98 8.65 -1.61
CA ILE A 96 16.29 8.09 -0.46
C ILE A 96 16.95 8.59 0.82
N PHE A 97 16.14 9.19 1.68
CA PHE A 97 16.51 9.68 3.00
C PHE A 97 15.85 8.85 4.08
N THR A 98 16.46 8.83 5.26
CA THR A 98 15.81 8.31 6.47
C THR A 98 15.31 9.47 7.32
N ALA A 99 14.00 9.57 7.48
CA ALA A 99 13.34 10.53 8.35
C ALA A 99 13.20 10.01 9.78
N PHE A 100 13.51 10.89 10.73
CA PHE A 100 13.36 10.65 12.17
C PHE A 100 12.53 11.78 12.79
N PRO A 101 11.66 11.49 13.76
CA PRO A 101 11.01 12.54 14.54
C PRO A 101 12.07 13.32 15.33
N ALA A 102 12.00 14.65 15.27
CA ALA A 102 12.95 15.57 15.92
C ALA A 102 12.24 16.60 16.83
N GLY A 103 11.00 16.31 17.22
CA GLY A 103 10.12 17.15 18.04
C GLY A 103 8.65 16.79 17.82
N GLU A 104 7.72 17.59 18.32
CA GLU A 104 6.27 17.35 18.16
C GLU A 104 5.79 17.53 16.71
N ASN A 105 6.30 18.54 16.00
CA ASN A 105 5.95 18.83 14.60
C ASN A 105 7.19 18.95 13.69
N LYS A 106 8.29 18.31 14.09
CA LYS A 106 9.57 18.42 13.40
C LYS A 106 10.15 17.05 13.10
N PHE A 107 10.88 16.97 12.00
CA PHE A 107 11.62 15.79 11.60
C PHE A 107 13.05 16.18 11.22
N ALA A 108 13.93 15.20 11.26
CA ALA A 108 15.29 15.30 10.76
C ALA A 108 15.48 14.26 9.66
N LEU A 109 16.34 14.58 8.69
CA LEU A 109 16.63 13.75 7.54
C LEU A 109 18.08 13.30 7.58
N LYS A 110 18.31 12.01 7.33
CA LYS A 110 19.64 11.44 7.14
C LYS A 110 19.79 10.95 5.70
N SER A 111 20.84 11.37 5.03
CA SER A 111 21.18 10.92 3.67
C SER A 111 21.70 9.48 3.65
N GLY A 112 21.74 8.89 2.46
CA GLY A 112 22.38 7.58 2.24
C GLY A 112 23.86 7.53 2.64
N TYR A 113 24.55 8.68 2.67
CA TYR A 113 25.93 8.82 3.15
C TYR A 113 26.05 8.88 4.68
N GLY A 114 24.93 8.77 5.40
CA GLY A 114 24.91 8.73 6.84
C GLY A 114 25.04 10.09 7.53
N LYS A 115 24.88 11.19 6.79
CA LYS A 115 24.92 12.56 7.32
C LYS A 115 23.54 13.17 7.42
N TYR A 116 23.34 14.05 8.39
CA TYR A 116 22.08 14.75 8.57
C TYR A 116 21.99 15.99 7.67
N LEU A 117 20.83 16.19 7.06
CA LEU A 117 20.51 17.35 6.24
C LEU A 117 20.25 18.53 7.15
N GLY A 118 21.06 19.58 7.05
CA GLY A 118 20.87 20.83 7.75
C GLY A 118 20.96 22.03 6.83
N VAL A 119 20.45 23.16 7.29
CA VAL A 119 20.54 24.44 6.59
C VAL A 119 21.75 25.24 7.07
N SER A 120 22.57 25.74 6.14
CA SER A 120 23.64 26.70 6.43
C SER A 120 23.04 28.09 6.71
N LYS A 121 23.80 28.97 7.36
CA LYS A 121 23.39 30.36 7.61
C LYS A 121 23.06 31.14 6.33
N ASP A 122 23.73 30.79 5.23
CA ASP A 122 23.51 31.39 3.91
C ASP A 122 22.27 30.81 3.20
N GLY A 123 21.58 29.83 3.81
CA GLY A 123 20.40 29.20 3.26
C GLY A 123 20.67 27.97 2.40
N VAL A 124 21.93 27.56 2.19
CA VAL A 124 22.26 26.34 1.43
C VAL A 124 21.99 25.10 2.27
N VAL A 125 21.38 24.05 1.70
CA VAL A 125 21.17 22.77 2.38
C VAL A 125 22.42 21.90 2.25
N ILE A 126 22.94 21.43 3.39
CA ILE A 126 24.19 20.67 3.48
C ILE A 126 24.06 19.43 4.36
N GLY A 127 24.78 18.38 4.00
CA GLY A 127 24.72 17.05 4.60
C GLY A 127 26.05 16.67 5.21
N ARG A 128 26.52 17.42 6.21
CA ARG A 128 27.86 17.23 6.81
C ARG A 128 27.83 16.81 8.27
N SER A 129 26.69 16.98 8.95
CA SER A 129 26.55 16.74 10.38
C SER A 129 26.36 15.25 10.70
N ASP A 130 27.02 14.77 11.75
CA ASP A 130 26.86 13.40 12.28
C ASP A 130 25.75 13.28 13.33
N ALA A 131 25.18 14.41 13.76
CA ALA A 131 24.11 14.49 14.75
C ALA A 131 23.05 15.50 14.33
N VAL A 132 21.85 15.33 14.87
CA VAL A 132 20.74 16.27 14.70
C VAL A 132 20.95 17.44 15.66
N GLY A 133 21.30 18.61 15.13
CA GLY A 133 21.27 19.87 15.83
C GLY A 133 20.04 20.71 15.43
N PRO A 134 20.00 21.98 15.84
CA PRO A 134 18.92 22.89 15.45
C PRO A 134 18.82 23.09 13.94
N MET A 135 19.94 23.12 13.22
CA MET A 135 19.94 23.38 11.77
C MET A 135 19.46 22.18 10.95
N GLU A 136 19.48 20.98 11.54
CA GLU A 136 19.05 19.71 10.95
C GLU A 136 17.57 19.38 11.24
N GLN A 137 16.86 20.27 11.92
CA GLN A 137 15.42 20.15 12.17
C GLN A 137 14.62 20.84 11.08
N TRP A 138 13.62 20.13 10.56
CA TRP A 138 12.72 20.58 9.51
C TRP A 138 11.28 20.44 9.97
N GLU A 139 10.42 21.35 9.53
CA GLU A 139 8.99 21.36 9.85
C GLU A 139 8.16 21.26 8.56
N PRO A 140 7.37 20.20 8.35
CA PRO A 140 6.53 20.08 7.18
C PRO A 140 5.23 20.86 7.40
N VAL A 141 4.89 21.70 6.43
CA VAL A 141 3.66 22.49 6.42
C VAL A 141 2.74 21.90 5.35
N PHE A 142 1.57 21.39 5.79
CA PHE A 142 0.53 20.87 4.92
C PHE A 142 -0.63 21.87 4.86
N GLN A 143 -0.91 22.40 3.68
CA GLN A 143 -1.99 23.38 3.50
C GLN A 143 -2.64 23.18 2.13
N ASP A 144 -3.98 23.12 2.08
CA ASP A 144 -4.77 23.04 0.84
C ASP A 144 -4.31 21.94 -0.15
N GLY A 145 -3.86 20.80 0.39
CA GLY A 145 -3.35 19.70 -0.43
C GLY A 145 -1.98 19.98 -1.07
N GLN A 146 -1.27 20.99 -0.61
CA GLN A 146 0.14 21.29 -0.91
C GLN A 146 1.02 21.02 0.31
N THR A 147 2.30 20.81 0.07
CA THR A 147 3.28 20.54 1.12
C THR A 147 4.52 21.38 0.88
N ALA A 148 5.03 22.01 1.93
CA ALA A 148 6.29 22.73 1.92
C ALA A 148 7.10 22.36 3.16
N ILE A 149 8.43 22.49 3.09
CA ILE A 149 9.31 22.14 4.22
C ILE A 149 9.98 23.42 4.72
N LEU A 150 9.72 23.77 5.98
CA LEU A 150 10.28 24.93 6.66
C LEU A 150 11.57 24.55 7.40
N SER A 151 12.61 25.36 7.21
CA SER A 151 13.88 25.24 7.92
C SER A 151 13.85 25.97 9.27
N SER A 152 14.82 25.67 10.15
CA SER A 152 15.05 26.44 11.39
C SER A 152 15.40 27.92 11.20
N LEU A 153 15.68 28.37 9.98
CA LEU A 153 15.84 29.78 9.63
C LEU A 153 14.52 30.47 9.26
N ASN A 154 13.37 29.80 9.43
CA ASN A 154 12.05 30.25 8.99
C ASN A 154 11.99 30.54 7.48
N LYS A 155 12.71 29.74 6.69
CA LYS A 155 12.72 29.80 5.23
C LYS A 155 12.35 28.44 4.65
N PHE A 156 11.58 28.44 3.57
CA PHE A 156 11.12 27.24 2.90
C PHE A 156 12.20 26.67 1.97
N MET A 157 12.29 25.34 1.95
CA MET A 157 13.14 24.58 1.04
C MET A 157 12.65 24.73 -0.41
N SER A 158 13.58 24.92 -1.33
CA SER A 158 13.36 24.98 -2.77
C SER A 158 14.61 24.54 -3.53
N VAL A 159 14.48 24.42 -4.85
CA VAL A 159 15.60 24.13 -5.76
C VAL A 159 15.96 25.41 -6.51
N ASN A 160 17.24 25.75 -6.54
CA ASN A 160 17.75 26.87 -7.31
C ASN A 160 17.73 26.53 -8.81
N PRO A 161 17.04 27.30 -9.67
CA PRO A 161 16.93 27.01 -11.10
C PRO A 161 18.22 27.24 -11.90
N GLU A 162 19.24 27.89 -11.33
CA GLU A 162 20.50 28.16 -12.05
C GLU A 162 21.51 27.02 -11.95
N ASP A 163 21.57 26.36 -10.79
CA ASP A 163 22.59 25.36 -10.46
C ASP A 163 22.02 24.07 -9.87
N ASP A 164 20.69 23.92 -9.86
CA ASP A 164 19.99 22.74 -9.38
C ASP A 164 20.29 22.39 -7.91
N SER A 165 20.82 23.34 -7.13
CA SER A 165 21.15 23.15 -5.72
C SER A 165 19.92 23.29 -4.82
N VAL A 166 19.88 22.49 -3.75
CA VAL A 166 18.80 22.61 -2.75
C VAL A 166 19.14 23.72 -1.76
N VAL A 167 18.22 24.67 -1.63
CA VAL A 167 18.37 25.87 -0.79
C VAL A 167 17.11 26.09 0.05
N ALA A 168 17.21 26.93 1.06
CA ALA A 168 16.13 27.43 1.89
C ALA A 168 16.26 28.95 2.03
N SER A 169 15.80 29.68 1.02
CA SER A 169 15.95 31.13 0.90
C SER A 169 14.64 31.91 1.12
N SER A 170 13.52 31.34 0.68
CA SER A 170 12.23 32.04 0.58
C SER A 170 11.48 32.07 1.92
N LEU A 171 10.97 33.23 2.32
CA LEU A 171 10.14 33.39 3.53
C LEU A 171 8.69 32.93 3.33
N THR A 172 8.25 32.83 2.08
CA THR A 172 6.89 32.44 1.69
C THR A 172 6.95 31.20 0.81
N ALA A 173 6.03 30.27 1.02
CA ALA A 173 5.90 29.10 0.15
C ALA A 173 5.11 29.50 -1.10
N GLY A 174 5.78 29.55 -2.25
CA GLY A 174 5.16 29.68 -3.56
C GLY A 174 5.26 28.37 -4.35
N GLU A 175 5.00 28.46 -5.65
CA GLU A 175 5.00 27.29 -6.55
C GLU A 175 6.34 26.53 -6.60
N ARG A 176 7.47 27.22 -6.31
CA ARG A 176 8.82 26.62 -6.32
C ARG A 176 9.20 25.97 -5.00
N GLU A 177 8.55 26.36 -3.92
CA GLU A 177 8.77 25.83 -2.57
C GLU A 177 7.84 24.64 -2.27
N PHE A 178 6.81 24.43 -3.09
CA PHE A 178 5.95 23.27 -2.97
C PHE A 178 6.70 22.01 -3.39
N CYS A 179 6.66 21.03 -2.51
CA CYS A 179 7.28 19.73 -2.67
C CYS A 179 6.29 18.63 -2.31
N ILE A 180 6.64 17.40 -2.64
CA ILE A 180 5.89 16.21 -2.23
C ILE A 180 6.85 15.35 -1.41
N ILE A 181 6.50 15.12 -0.15
CA ILE A 181 7.19 14.13 0.67
C ILE A 181 6.59 12.77 0.34
N ARG A 182 7.39 11.89 -0.25
CA ARG A 182 7.00 10.51 -0.54
C ARG A 182 7.54 9.56 0.51
N SER A 183 6.71 8.61 0.94
CA SER A 183 7.07 7.62 1.95
C SER A 183 6.94 6.21 1.36
N ASN A 184 7.87 5.34 1.75
CA ASN A 184 7.81 3.90 1.50
C ASN A 184 7.47 3.13 2.79
N LYS A 185 6.92 3.83 3.80
CA LYS A 185 6.45 3.17 5.01
C LYS A 185 5.29 2.24 4.64
N SER A 186 5.34 1.01 5.12
CA SER A 186 4.25 0.06 4.93
C SER A 186 2.98 0.62 5.57
N ARG A 187 2.09 1.16 4.75
CA ARG A 187 0.72 1.39 5.18
C ARG A 187 0.09 0.02 5.27
N GLU A 188 -0.46 -0.31 6.43
CA GLU A 188 -1.55 -1.27 6.46
C GLU A 188 -2.70 -0.62 5.69
N THR A 189 -2.64 -0.67 4.35
CA THR A 189 -3.82 -0.48 3.52
C THR A 189 -4.82 -1.43 4.14
N GLY A 190 -5.87 -0.88 4.76
CA GLY A 190 -6.87 -1.67 5.44
C GLY A 190 -7.29 -2.78 4.51
N LYS A 191 -6.71 -3.97 4.73
CA LYS A 191 -7.35 -5.19 4.29
C LYS A 191 -8.64 -5.07 5.06
N VAL A 192 -9.73 -4.78 4.37
CA VAL A 192 -11.02 -5.21 4.88
C VAL A 192 -10.75 -6.66 5.21
N VAL A 193 -10.66 -6.97 6.50
CA VAL A 193 -10.57 -8.34 6.98
C VAL A 193 -11.97 -8.88 6.70
N LEU A 194 -12.25 -9.07 5.41
CA LEU A 194 -13.33 -9.91 4.95
C LEU A 194 -13.03 -11.22 5.65
N PRO A 195 -13.95 -11.73 6.48
CA PRO A 195 -13.79 -13.04 7.09
C PRO A 195 -13.38 -14.05 6.01
N ASP A 196 -12.60 -15.07 6.35
CA ASP A 196 -12.18 -16.10 5.37
C ASP A 196 -13.38 -16.70 4.58
N GLU A 197 -14.58 -16.61 5.17
CA GLU A 197 -15.87 -16.95 4.57
C GLU A 197 -16.26 -16.10 3.36
N GLU A 198 -15.86 -14.84 3.32
CA GLU A 198 -16.17 -13.88 2.25
C GLU A 198 -15.01 -13.72 1.24
N GLN A 199 -13.90 -14.43 1.46
CA GLN A 199 -12.74 -14.40 0.58
C GLN A 199 -12.90 -15.42 -0.57
N GLY A 200 -13.03 -14.92 -1.81
CA GLY A 200 -13.03 -15.73 -3.02
C GLY A 200 -14.19 -15.42 -4.00
N ASP A 201 -14.35 -16.27 -5.02
CA ASP A 201 -15.52 -16.23 -5.92
C ASP A 201 -16.79 -16.63 -5.14
N LEU A 202 -17.99 -16.26 -5.63
CA LEU A 202 -19.27 -16.58 -4.97
C LEU A 202 -19.46 -18.07 -4.69
N ALA A 203 -18.90 -18.93 -5.56
CA ALA A 203 -18.90 -20.36 -5.35
C ALA A 203 -17.96 -20.79 -4.21
N GLU A 204 -16.85 -20.09 -4.00
CA GLU A 204 -15.88 -20.32 -2.92
C GLU A 204 -16.39 -19.77 -1.58
N VAL A 205 -17.07 -18.63 -1.59
CA VAL A 205 -17.80 -18.08 -0.43
C VAL A 205 -18.83 -19.08 0.07
N GLU A 206 -19.64 -19.68 -0.82
CA GLU A 206 -20.60 -20.74 -0.43
C GLU A 206 -19.89 -21.98 0.14
N VAL A 207 -18.72 -22.36 -0.40
CA VAL A 207 -17.92 -23.48 0.12
C VAL A 207 -17.43 -23.19 1.53
N ASN A 208 -16.84 -22.01 1.75
CA ASN A 208 -16.25 -21.61 3.03
C ASN A 208 -17.34 -21.48 4.09
N TYR A 209 -18.47 -20.89 3.73
CA TYR A 209 -19.62 -20.75 4.61
C TYR A 209 -20.22 -22.12 4.99
N VAL A 210 -20.44 -23.03 4.03
CA VAL A 210 -20.97 -24.37 4.34
C VAL A 210 -19.99 -25.21 5.16
N LYS A 211 -18.68 -25.05 4.93
CA LYS A 211 -17.63 -25.76 5.68
C LYS A 211 -17.66 -25.49 7.19
N LYS A 212 -18.01 -24.28 7.59
CA LYS A 212 -18.04 -23.89 9.01
C LYS A 212 -19.15 -24.59 9.80
N PHE A 213 -20.24 -24.96 9.15
CA PHE A 213 -21.46 -25.40 9.84
C PHE A 213 -21.91 -26.84 9.52
N GLN A 214 -21.36 -27.47 8.49
CA GLN A 214 -21.63 -28.90 8.21
C GLN A 214 -20.78 -29.82 9.10
N LYS A 215 -21.40 -30.85 9.70
CA LYS A 215 -20.66 -31.90 10.42
C LYS A 215 -20.12 -32.96 9.46
N PHE A 216 -18.81 -33.19 9.50
CA PHE A 216 -18.09 -34.06 8.54
C PHE A 216 -17.88 -35.51 9.02
N GLN A 217 -18.88 -36.16 9.62
CA GLN A 217 -18.72 -37.56 10.03
C GLN A 217 -18.36 -38.49 8.84
N ASP A 218 -18.84 -38.17 7.63
CA ASP A 218 -18.56 -38.92 6.39
C ASP A 218 -17.43 -38.35 5.52
N LYS A 219 -16.67 -37.33 6.00
CA LYS A 219 -15.64 -36.60 5.22
C LYS A 219 -16.10 -36.03 3.86
N LYS A 220 -17.41 -35.99 3.59
CA LYS A 220 -18.00 -35.50 2.33
C LYS A 220 -18.69 -34.16 2.55
N LEU A 221 -18.20 -33.12 1.86
CA LEU A 221 -18.86 -31.81 1.79
C LEU A 221 -20.05 -31.89 0.83
N ARG A 222 -21.25 -31.53 1.30
CA ARG A 222 -22.45 -31.41 0.45
C ARG A 222 -22.75 -29.93 0.25
N LEU A 223 -22.94 -29.52 -1.01
CA LEU A 223 -23.43 -28.20 -1.36
C LEU A 223 -24.88 -28.27 -1.83
N ASN A 224 -25.51 -27.10 -1.93
CA ASN A 224 -26.79 -26.95 -2.58
C ASN A 224 -26.60 -27.11 -4.09
N ASP A 225 -27.57 -27.71 -4.77
CA ASP A 225 -27.58 -27.79 -6.24
C ASP A 225 -28.07 -26.48 -6.89
N GLY A 226 -28.47 -25.48 -6.09
CA GLY A 226 -28.83 -24.14 -6.55
C GLY A 226 -27.68 -23.41 -7.25
N GLY A 227 -27.95 -22.89 -8.46
CA GLY A 227 -26.93 -22.22 -9.28
C GLY A 227 -26.39 -20.91 -8.70
N VAL A 228 -25.18 -20.53 -9.10
CA VAL A 228 -24.46 -19.31 -8.65
C VAL A 228 -25.18 -18.00 -9.04
N SER A 229 -26.14 -18.07 -9.97
CA SER A 229 -26.90 -16.90 -10.42
C SER A 229 -27.77 -16.25 -9.35
N GLU A 230 -28.25 -17.04 -8.38
CA GLU A 230 -29.06 -16.54 -7.27
C GLU A 230 -28.19 -15.78 -6.26
N LEU A 231 -27.01 -16.31 -5.93
CA LEU A 231 -26.02 -15.65 -5.07
C LEU A 231 -25.49 -14.34 -5.68
N LYS A 232 -25.42 -14.26 -7.03
CA LYS A 232 -25.07 -13.03 -7.73
C LYS A 232 -26.10 -11.93 -7.52
N LYS A 233 -27.39 -12.26 -7.66
CA LYS A 233 -28.48 -11.31 -7.40
C LYS A 233 -28.48 -10.89 -5.93
N ALA A 234 -28.32 -11.86 -5.03
CA ALA A 234 -28.32 -11.60 -3.61
C ALA A 234 -27.15 -10.72 -3.13
N LYS A 235 -25.99 -10.82 -3.80
CA LYS A 235 -24.85 -9.92 -3.55
C LYS A 235 -25.13 -8.48 -3.98
N ILE A 236 -25.87 -8.28 -5.09
CA ILE A 236 -26.24 -6.93 -5.58
C ILE A 236 -27.34 -6.32 -4.71
N GLU A 237 -28.28 -7.13 -4.24
CA GLU A 237 -29.42 -6.71 -3.41
C GLU A 237 -29.07 -6.60 -1.91
N GLY A 238 -27.88 -7.05 -1.50
CA GLY A 238 -27.40 -6.94 -0.11
C GLY A 238 -27.89 -8.04 0.84
N ASN A 239 -28.65 -9.02 0.37
CA ASN A 239 -29.23 -10.13 1.15
C ASN A 239 -28.47 -11.47 0.98
N LEU A 240 -27.16 -11.40 0.66
CA LEU A 240 -26.31 -12.57 0.40
C LEU A 240 -26.30 -13.58 1.57
N HIS A 241 -26.21 -13.09 2.80
CA HIS A 241 -26.13 -13.92 4.00
C HIS A 241 -27.43 -14.67 4.29
N GLU A 242 -28.58 -14.03 4.06
CA GLU A 242 -29.90 -14.63 4.21
C GLU A 242 -30.10 -15.75 3.18
N THR A 243 -29.69 -15.50 1.94
CA THR A 243 -29.76 -16.47 0.85
C THR A 243 -28.85 -17.69 1.10
N LEU A 244 -27.63 -17.47 1.63
CA LEU A 244 -26.73 -18.55 2.04
C LEU A 244 -27.29 -19.36 3.21
N LEU A 245 -28.01 -18.71 4.14
CA LEU A 245 -28.68 -19.38 5.25
C LEU A 245 -29.86 -20.24 4.79
N ASP A 246 -30.71 -19.71 3.90
CA ASP A 246 -31.84 -20.46 3.31
C ASP A 246 -31.37 -21.67 2.49
N ARG A 247 -30.24 -21.53 1.78
CA ARG A 247 -29.61 -22.67 1.09
C ARG A 247 -29.10 -23.74 2.04
N ARG A 248 -28.59 -23.34 3.21
CA ARG A 248 -28.12 -24.25 4.26
C ARG A 248 -29.27 -24.93 5.01
N SER A 249 -30.35 -24.22 5.31
CA SER A 249 -31.54 -24.79 5.97
C SER A 249 -32.20 -25.89 5.14
N LYS A 250 -32.17 -25.76 3.81
CA LYS A 250 -32.63 -26.78 2.88
C LYS A 250 -31.76 -28.06 2.90
N MET A 251 -30.57 -28.03 3.49
CA MET A 251 -29.70 -29.19 3.62
C MET A 251 -29.91 -29.92 4.96
N LYS A 252 -30.30 -31.19 4.91
CA LYS A 252 -30.44 -32.08 6.10
C LYS A 252 -29.14 -32.36 6.88
N ALA A 253 -28.02 -31.80 6.44
CA ALA A 253 -26.68 -32.07 6.96
C ALA A 253 -26.16 -30.97 7.90
N ASP A 254 -26.88 -29.85 8.02
CA ASP A 254 -26.59 -28.79 8.98
C ASP A 254 -27.44 -29.00 10.24
N ARG A 255 -26.80 -29.15 11.41
CA ARG A 255 -27.51 -29.37 12.69
C ARG A 255 -28.12 -28.07 13.23
N TYR A 256 -27.56 -26.93 12.86
CA TYR A 256 -27.88 -25.62 13.42
C TYR A 256 -28.97 -24.90 12.63
N CYS A 257 -29.31 -25.39 11.45
CA CYS A 257 -30.47 -24.94 10.68
C CYS A 257 -31.58 -25.99 10.79
N LYS A 258 -32.36 -25.93 11.86
CA LYS A 258 -33.60 -26.69 12.04
C LYS A 258 -34.76 -25.75 12.23
#